data_AF-E9DVT5-F1
#
_entry.id   AF-E9DVT5-F1
#
_cell.length_a   1.000
_cell.length_b   1.000
_cell.length_c   1.000
_cell.angle_alpha   90.00
_cell.angle_beta   90.00
_cell.angle_gamma   90.00
#
_symmetry.space_group_name_H-M   'P 1'
#
loop_
_entity.id
_entity.type
_entity.pdbx_description
1 polymer ?
#
loop_
_entity_poly.entity_id
_entity_poly.type
_entity_poly.pdbx_seq_one_letter_code
_entity_poly.pdbx_strand_id
1 'polypeptide(L)'
;MTPKPTLSSIQEARDSLLKLALQYRRDMTMAQSKALGIRFDAWTEAFDEFRRTVDRNSLNSTEKRAFALLELHKRYLYINIAALNQADREDPSMWDLWTDQFREMVEFATEAGGLDVADAPADNQPQFYMEIGILPALFFLSSKCRDPEVRRRAIDIMETNHIQEGIWNSKMAAKVAKRVIALEEGEFIVKSSNDIDGLARVRRVAVHAGPEVAYLNVGYELHCGWVQEELD
;
A
#
# COMPACT_ATOMS: atom_id res chain seq x y z
N MET A 1 -0.85 32.16 -12.59
CA MET A 1 -0.34 31.37 -11.44
C MET A 1 -1.56 30.81 -10.74
N THR A 2 -1.73 29.49 -10.73
CA THR A 2 -2.72 28.85 -9.86
C THR A 2 -2.25 29.00 -8.41
N PRO A 3 -3.13 29.38 -7.46
CA PRO A 3 -2.73 29.55 -6.07
C PRO A 3 -2.20 28.22 -5.50
N LYS A 4 -1.15 28.31 -4.68
CA LYS A 4 -0.60 27.16 -3.96
C LYS A 4 -1.69 26.62 -3.02
N PRO A 5 -1.98 25.30 -3.01
CA PRO A 5 -2.93 24.75 -2.06
C PRO A 5 -2.40 24.95 -0.63
N THR A 6 -3.31 25.24 0.30
CA THR A 6 -3.03 25.35 1.74
C THR A 6 -3.92 24.35 2.47
N LEU A 7 -3.38 23.62 3.43
CA LEU A 7 -4.15 22.67 4.25
C LEU A 7 -4.23 23.18 5.68
N SER A 8 -5.43 23.15 6.25
CA SER A 8 -5.72 23.69 7.58
C SER A 8 -6.14 22.63 8.60
N SER A 9 -6.43 21.40 8.15
CA SER A 9 -6.85 20.29 9.01
C SER A 9 -6.49 18.92 8.43
N ILE A 10 -6.46 17.91 9.31
CA ILE A 10 -6.30 16.49 8.93
C ILE A 10 -7.41 16.06 7.97
N GLN A 11 -8.64 16.49 8.23
CA GLN A 11 -9.82 16.19 7.40
C GLN A 11 -9.64 16.72 5.97
N GLU A 12 -9.20 17.97 5.83
CA GLU A 12 -8.95 18.60 4.54
C GLU A 12 -7.80 17.91 3.78
N ALA A 13 -6.72 17.56 4.48
CA ALA A 13 -5.60 16.82 3.91
C ALA A 13 -6.06 15.47 3.36
N ARG A 14 -6.88 14.73 4.12
CA ARG A 14 -7.45 13.44 3.73
C ARG A 14 -8.34 13.54 2.50
N ASP A 15 -9.30 14.45 2.52
CA ASP A 15 -10.28 14.57 1.44
C ASP A 15 -9.64 15.03 0.13
N SER A 16 -8.65 15.91 0.21
CA SER A 16 -7.89 16.36 -0.96
C SER A 16 -6.93 15.28 -1.51
N LEU A 17 -6.30 14.48 -0.64
CA LEU A 17 -5.51 13.32 -1.07
C LEU A 17 -6.39 12.28 -1.77
N LEU A 18 -7.56 11.99 -1.24
CA LEU A 18 -8.51 11.05 -1.86
C LEU A 18 -8.94 11.53 -3.26
N LYS A 19 -9.20 12.84 -3.42
CA LYS A 19 -9.50 13.42 -4.74
C LYS A 19 -8.37 13.26 -5.74
N LEU A 20 -7.11 13.29 -5.30
CA LEU A 20 -5.96 13.01 -6.16
C LEU A 20 -5.86 11.52 -6.49
N ALA A 21 -6.03 10.65 -5.49
CA ALA A 21 -6.01 9.20 -5.65
C ALA A 21 -7.09 8.71 -6.64
N LEU A 22 -8.30 9.29 -6.60
CA LEU A 22 -9.38 8.96 -7.54
C LEU A 22 -9.07 9.32 -9.01
N GLN A 23 -8.10 10.20 -9.26
CA GLN A 23 -7.70 10.57 -10.62
C GLN A 23 -6.61 9.67 -11.18
N TYR A 24 -5.95 8.89 -10.32
CA TYR A 24 -4.97 7.92 -10.75
C TYR A 24 -5.65 6.81 -11.56
N ARG A 25 -5.12 6.51 -12.75
CA ARG A 25 -5.48 5.36 -13.55
C ARG A 25 -4.25 4.74 -14.19
N ARG A 26 -4.24 3.41 -14.32
CA ARG A 26 -3.09 2.68 -14.90
C ARG A 26 -2.85 2.98 -16.39
N ASP A 27 -3.88 3.39 -17.11
CA ASP A 27 -3.88 3.68 -18.55
C ASP A 27 -3.60 5.14 -18.89
N MET A 28 -3.17 5.96 -17.91
CA MET A 28 -2.86 7.37 -18.14
C MET A 28 -1.73 7.55 -19.16
N THR A 29 -1.87 8.58 -20.00
CA THR A 29 -0.78 9.04 -20.87
C THR A 29 0.30 9.74 -20.06
N MET A 30 1.52 9.83 -20.59
CA MET A 30 2.64 10.54 -19.94
C MET A 30 2.30 12.00 -19.59
N ALA A 31 1.50 12.68 -20.44
CA ALA A 31 1.05 14.04 -20.16
C ALA A 31 0.07 14.09 -18.98
N GLN A 32 -0.85 13.12 -18.89
CA GLN A 32 -1.81 13.02 -17.80
C GLN A 32 -1.11 12.65 -16.47
N SER A 33 -0.21 11.67 -16.48
CA SER A 33 0.55 11.26 -15.28
C SER A 33 1.42 12.39 -14.76
N LYS A 34 2.10 13.14 -15.66
CA LYS A 34 2.87 14.33 -15.29
C LYS A 34 2.01 15.43 -14.68
N ALA A 35 0.83 15.70 -15.24
CA ALA A 35 -0.11 16.68 -14.70
C ALA A 35 -0.68 16.27 -13.34
N LEU A 36 -0.88 14.97 -13.10
CA LEU A 36 -1.24 14.44 -11.77
C LEU A 36 -0.07 14.59 -10.79
N GLY A 37 1.15 14.26 -11.20
CA GLY A 37 2.38 14.44 -10.41
C GLY A 37 2.53 15.87 -9.92
N ILE A 38 2.43 16.88 -10.80
CA ILE A 38 2.54 18.30 -10.41
C ILE A 38 1.53 18.69 -9.32
N ARG A 39 0.29 18.20 -9.41
CA ARG A 39 -0.75 18.51 -8.41
C ARG A 39 -0.52 17.76 -7.10
N PHE A 40 -0.02 16.53 -7.19
CA PHE A 40 0.36 15.73 -6.05
C PHE A 40 1.58 16.30 -5.31
N ASP A 41 2.57 16.83 -6.03
CA ASP A 41 3.74 17.51 -5.45
C ASP A 41 3.31 18.77 -4.71
N ALA A 42 2.43 19.58 -5.33
CA ALA A 42 1.87 20.77 -4.67
C ALA A 42 1.09 20.42 -3.40
N TRP A 43 0.33 19.31 -3.41
CA TRP A 43 -0.36 18.80 -2.21
C TRP A 43 0.63 18.33 -1.15
N THR A 44 1.70 17.62 -1.54
CA THR A 44 2.74 17.13 -0.64
C THR A 44 3.44 18.28 0.08
N GLU A 45 3.79 19.34 -0.64
CA GLU A 45 4.37 20.55 -0.02
C GLU A 45 3.41 21.18 1.00
N ALA A 46 2.12 21.31 0.65
CA ALA A 46 1.11 21.88 1.53
C ALA A 46 0.87 21.03 2.78
N PHE A 47 0.90 19.70 2.63
CA PHE A 47 0.77 18.76 3.74
C PHE A 47 1.98 18.80 4.66
N ASP A 48 3.19 18.86 4.11
CA ASP A 48 4.41 18.96 4.90
C ASP A 48 4.47 20.31 5.65
N GLU A 49 3.97 21.39 5.07
CA GLU A 49 3.81 22.69 5.74
C GLU A 49 2.78 22.62 6.88
N PHE A 50 1.59 22.09 6.61
CA PHE A 50 0.58 21.85 7.65
C PHE A 50 1.12 20.98 8.79
N ARG A 51 1.86 19.92 8.49
CA ARG A 51 2.41 19.03 9.52
C ARG A 51 3.46 19.72 10.40
N ARG A 52 4.14 20.75 9.90
CA ARG A 52 5.10 21.55 10.70
C ARG A 52 4.41 22.49 11.69
N THR A 53 3.15 22.86 11.47
CA THR A 53 2.42 23.75 12.38
C THR A 53 1.78 23.00 13.55
N VAL A 54 1.73 21.66 13.47
CA VAL A 54 1.11 20.79 14.47
C VAL A 54 2.14 20.34 15.50
N ASP A 55 1.85 20.56 16.79
CA ASP A 55 2.65 20.00 17.88
C ASP A 55 2.38 18.50 18.03
N ARG A 56 3.41 17.67 17.79
CA ARG A 56 3.30 16.21 17.86
C ARG A 56 3.01 15.70 19.28
N ASN A 57 3.42 16.44 20.30
CA ASN A 57 3.24 16.03 21.69
C ASN A 57 1.80 16.23 22.17
N SER A 58 1.04 17.11 21.52
CA SER A 58 -0.36 17.36 21.86
C SER A 58 -1.34 16.42 21.15
N LEU A 59 -0.88 15.58 20.23
CA LEU A 59 -1.75 14.71 19.44
C LEU A 59 -2.32 13.55 20.26
N ASN A 60 -3.63 13.36 20.16
CA ASN A 60 -4.27 12.15 20.66
C ASN A 60 -4.00 10.95 19.75
N SER A 61 -4.36 9.74 20.19
CA SER A 61 -4.13 8.49 19.43
C SER A 61 -4.81 8.48 18.07
N THR A 62 -6.03 9.02 17.96
CA THR A 62 -6.77 9.13 16.70
C THR A 62 -6.07 10.05 15.71
N GLU A 63 -5.55 11.20 16.16
CA GLU A 63 -4.83 12.14 15.31
C GLU A 63 -3.47 11.56 14.86
N LYS A 64 -2.73 10.90 15.75
CA LYS A 64 -1.49 10.19 15.40
C LYS A 64 -1.75 9.15 14.32
N ARG A 65 -2.77 8.31 14.53
CA ARG A 65 -3.21 7.33 13.54
C ARG A 65 -3.56 7.97 12.19
N ALA A 66 -4.30 9.08 12.19
CA ALA A 66 -4.68 9.76 10.97
C ALA A 66 -3.46 10.35 10.21
N PHE A 67 -2.47 10.90 10.92
CA PHE A 67 -1.22 11.33 10.30
C PHE A 67 -0.41 10.17 9.73
N ALA A 68 -0.34 9.04 10.44
CA ALA A 68 0.32 7.84 9.95
C ALA A 68 -0.33 7.32 8.65
N LEU A 69 -1.66 7.28 8.60
CA LEU A 69 -2.40 6.95 7.37
C LEU A 69 -2.12 7.93 6.23
N LEU A 70 -2.11 9.24 6.50
CA LEU A 70 -1.79 10.25 5.48
C LEU A 70 -0.38 10.06 4.91
N GLU A 71 0.61 9.76 5.76
CA GLU A 71 1.99 9.52 5.33
C GLU A 71 2.15 8.20 4.55
N LEU A 72 1.41 7.17 4.96
CA LEU A 72 1.33 5.90 4.23
C LEU A 72 0.74 6.11 2.83
N HIS A 73 -0.42 6.77 2.73
CA HIS A 73 -1.10 6.99 1.46
C HIS A 73 -0.39 7.99 0.55
N LYS A 74 0.27 9.00 1.12
CA LYS A 74 1.16 9.91 0.39
C LYS A 74 2.24 9.12 -0.35
N ARG A 75 2.96 8.23 0.36
CA ARG A 75 4.01 7.39 -0.25
C ARG A 75 3.45 6.37 -1.23
N TYR A 76 2.35 5.73 -0.89
CA TYR A 76 1.65 4.82 -1.80
C TYR A 76 1.31 5.50 -3.14
N LEU A 77 0.72 6.70 -3.09
CA LEU A 77 0.32 7.44 -4.29
C LEU A 77 1.55 7.95 -5.06
N TYR A 78 2.57 8.45 -4.36
CA TYR A 78 3.84 8.84 -4.96
C TYR A 78 4.45 7.72 -5.81
N ILE A 79 4.62 6.53 -5.22
CA ILE A 79 5.21 5.38 -5.91
C ILE A 79 4.36 4.98 -7.13
N ASN A 80 3.02 4.94 -6.98
CA ASN A 80 2.13 4.59 -8.09
C ASN A 80 2.18 5.61 -9.24
N ILE A 81 2.27 6.91 -8.95
CA ILE A 81 2.43 7.96 -9.98
C ILE A 81 3.80 7.85 -10.64
N ALA A 82 4.87 7.67 -9.86
CA ALA A 82 6.23 7.53 -10.36
C ALA A 82 6.38 6.30 -11.27
N ALA A 83 5.71 5.19 -10.93
CA ALA A 83 5.67 3.97 -11.74
C ALA A 83 5.07 4.18 -13.14
N LEU A 84 4.06 5.05 -13.29
CA LEU A 84 3.47 5.37 -14.61
C LEU A 84 4.47 6.01 -15.58
N ASN A 85 5.54 6.63 -15.05
CA ASN A 85 6.54 7.35 -15.82
C ASN A 85 7.81 6.54 -16.08
N GLN A 86 7.89 5.29 -15.59
CA GLN A 86 9.01 4.40 -15.91
C GLN A 86 8.87 3.85 -17.33
N ALA A 87 10.00 3.72 -18.03
CA ALA A 87 10.04 3.16 -19.39
C ALA A 87 9.56 1.69 -19.41
N ASP A 88 9.87 0.96 -18.34
CA ASP A 88 9.73 -0.49 -18.25
C ASP A 88 8.56 -0.86 -17.34
N ARG A 89 7.43 -0.14 -17.40
CA ARG A 89 6.33 -0.23 -16.42
C ARG A 89 5.70 -1.62 -16.22
N GLU A 90 5.99 -2.57 -17.11
CA GLU A 90 5.55 -3.96 -17.01
C GLU A 90 6.58 -4.89 -16.38
N ASP A 91 7.86 -4.47 -16.31
CA ASP A 91 8.91 -5.20 -15.63
C ASP A 91 8.71 -5.03 -14.11
N PRO A 92 8.47 -6.13 -13.37
CA PRO A 92 8.34 -6.03 -11.93
C PRO A 92 9.60 -5.51 -11.23
N SER A 93 10.76 -5.53 -11.86
CA SER A 93 12.03 -5.11 -11.25
C SER A 93 12.11 -3.62 -10.97
N MET A 94 11.30 -2.81 -11.67
CA MET A 94 11.19 -1.38 -11.39
C MET A 94 10.81 -1.08 -9.94
N TRP A 95 10.06 -1.97 -9.27
CA TRP A 95 9.56 -1.73 -7.91
C TRP A 95 10.72 -1.68 -6.90
N ASP A 96 11.85 -2.31 -7.18
CA ASP A 96 13.01 -2.37 -6.30
C ASP A 96 13.64 -0.98 -6.08
N LEU A 97 13.41 -0.04 -7.00
CA LEU A 97 13.84 1.37 -6.92
C LEU A 97 13.28 2.11 -5.69
N TRP A 98 12.20 1.60 -5.09
CA TRP A 98 11.51 2.25 -3.96
C TRP A 98 11.61 1.46 -2.64
N THR A 99 12.62 0.59 -2.49
CA THR A 99 12.79 -0.25 -1.30
C THR A 99 12.84 0.55 0.00
N ASP A 100 13.52 1.70 0.02
CA ASP A 100 13.60 2.54 1.22
C ASP A 100 12.24 3.18 1.57
N GLN A 101 11.51 3.65 0.55
CA GLN A 101 10.17 4.18 0.73
C GLN A 101 9.20 3.10 1.21
N PHE A 102 9.36 1.86 0.73
CA PHE A 102 8.60 0.73 1.24
C PHE A 102 8.89 0.43 2.71
N ARG A 103 10.15 0.51 3.16
CA ARG A 103 10.51 0.38 4.57
C ARG A 103 9.82 1.46 5.42
N GLU A 104 9.86 2.72 4.99
CA GLU A 104 9.13 3.79 5.69
C GLU A 104 7.62 3.55 5.75
N MET A 105 7.02 3.07 4.65
CA MET A 105 5.59 2.77 4.60
C MET A 105 5.18 1.69 5.61
N VAL A 106 6.01 0.67 5.85
CA VAL A 106 5.72 -0.37 6.87
C VAL A 106 5.64 0.25 8.26
N GLU A 107 6.51 1.21 8.59
CA GLU A 107 6.46 1.90 9.89
C GLU A 107 5.15 2.69 10.06
N PHE A 108 4.76 3.46 9.04
CA PHE A 108 3.49 4.18 9.09
C PHE A 108 2.27 3.24 9.15
N ALA A 109 2.32 2.10 8.48
CA ALA A 109 1.26 1.10 8.59
C ALA A 109 1.20 0.43 9.97
N THR A 110 2.36 0.23 10.61
CA THR A 110 2.47 -0.29 11.98
C THR A 110 1.83 0.69 12.98
N GLU A 111 2.22 1.96 12.91
CA GLU A 111 1.67 3.03 13.75
C GLU A 111 0.15 3.19 13.50
N ALA A 112 -0.28 3.19 12.23
CA ALA A 112 -1.69 3.33 11.87
C ALA A 112 -2.55 2.11 12.28
N GLY A 113 -1.95 0.91 12.30
CA GLY A 113 -2.59 -0.32 12.75
C GLY A 113 -2.74 -0.41 14.27
N GLY A 114 -2.15 0.51 15.04
CA GLY A 114 -2.22 0.50 16.50
C GLY A 114 -1.45 -0.67 17.14
N LEU A 115 -0.51 -1.28 16.41
CA LEU A 115 0.30 -2.40 16.90
C LEU A 115 1.33 -1.97 17.96
N ASP A 116 1.58 -0.67 18.08
CA ASP A 116 2.42 -0.08 19.12
C ASP A 116 1.67 0.15 20.45
N VAL A 117 0.37 -0.18 20.51
CA VAL A 117 -0.48 0.05 21.68
C VAL A 117 -0.68 -1.27 22.44
N ALA A 118 -0.21 -1.33 23.68
CA ALA A 118 -0.31 -2.49 24.57
C ALA A 118 -1.77 -2.91 24.92
N ASP A 119 -2.75 -2.08 24.56
CA ASP A 119 -4.17 -2.23 24.85
C ASP A 119 -5.00 -2.59 23.60
N ALA A 120 -4.49 -3.50 22.75
CA ALA A 120 -5.34 -4.09 21.72
C ALA A 120 -6.55 -4.77 22.41
N PRO A 121 -7.80 -4.37 22.11
CA PRO A 121 -8.96 -4.96 22.77
C PRO A 121 -8.97 -6.46 22.50
N ALA A 122 -9.07 -7.26 23.57
CA ALA A 122 -9.08 -8.73 23.53
C ALA A 122 -10.31 -9.32 22.79
N ASP A 123 -11.19 -8.46 22.26
CA ASP A 123 -12.36 -8.87 21.52
C ASP A 123 -12.00 -9.04 20.04
N ASN A 124 -12.28 -10.22 19.51
CA ASN A 124 -11.89 -10.67 18.17
C ASN A 124 -12.75 -10.01 17.06
N GLN A 125 -13.40 -8.88 17.36
CA GLN A 125 -14.31 -8.21 16.45
C GLN A 125 -13.57 -7.22 15.53
N PRO A 126 -13.94 -7.18 14.23
CA PRO A 126 -13.28 -6.30 13.27
C PRO A 126 -13.52 -4.82 13.65
N GLN A 127 -12.43 -4.07 13.77
CA GLN A 127 -12.49 -2.63 14.00
C GLN A 127 -12.93 -1.91 12.73
N PHE A 128 -14.02 -1.15 12.81
CA PHE A 128 -14.54 -0.37 11.70
C PHE A 128 -13.94 1.03 11.71
N TYR A 129 -13.28 1.41 10.61
CA TYR A 129 -12.74 2.75 10.39
C TYR A 129 -13.42 3.37 9.18
N MET A 130 -13.94 4.60 9.32
CA MET A 130 -14.51 5.37 8.20
C MET A 130 -13.43 6.02 7.30
N GLU A 131 -12.16 5.70 7.54
CA GLU A 131 -11.02 6.30 6.85
C GLU A 131 -10.46 5.35 5.79
N ILE A 132 -9.68 5.90 4.84
CA ILE A 132 -8.84 5.05 3.98
C ILE A 132 -7.90 4.30 4.92
N GLY A 133 -7.97 2.97 4.91
CA GLY A 133 -7.20 2.15 5.83
C GLY A 133 -5.90 1.62 5.23
N ILE A 134 -5.32 0.64 5.91
CA ILE A 134 -3.96 0.17 5.64
C ILE A 134 -3.90 -1.01 4.68
N LEU A 135 -5.01 -1.74 4.45
CA LEU A 135 -4.98 -3.03 3.74
C LEU A 135 -4.51 -2.94 2.29
N PRO A 136 -5.01 -2.03 1.43
CA PRO A 136 -4.52 -1.93 0.06
C PRO A 136 -3.02 -1.60 0.01
N ALA A 137 -2.54 -0.78 0.94
CA ALA A 137 -1.13 -0.40 1.02
C ALA A 137 -0.28 -1.59 1.50
N LEU A 138 -0.69 -2.31 2.56
CA LEU A 138 0.02 -3.51 3.04
C LEU A 138 0.10 -4.61 1.98
N PHE A 139 -0.99 -4.86 1.26
CA PHE A 139 -0.98 -5.80 0.14
C PHE A 139 0.01 -5.34 -0.95
N PHE A 140 0.01 -4.05 -1.29
CA PHE A 140 0.98 -3.48 -2.22
C PHE A 140 2.44 -3.64 -1.74
N LEU A 141 2.72 -3.38 -0.46
CA LEU A 141 4.05 -3.59 0.14
C LEU A 141 4.48 -5.05 0.01
N SER A 142 3.64 -5.99 0.42
CA SER A 142 3.94 -7.42 0.39
C SER A 142 4.09 -8.01 -1.03
N SER A 143 3.38 -7.45 -2.01
CA SER A 143 3.32 -8.00 -3.38
C SER A 143 4.27 -7.33 -4.38
N LYS A 144 4.73 -6.10 -4.11
CA LYS A 144 5.56 -5.33 -5.04
C LYS A 144 6.99 -5.09 -4.57
N CYS A 145 7.19 -4.76 -3.29
CA CYS A 145 8.53 -4.72 -2.71
C CYS A 145 9.13 -6.13 -2.76
N ARG A 146 10.41 -6.33 -3.08
CA ARG A 146 11.14 -7.63 -3.01
C ARG A 146 12.05 -7.76 -1.78
N ASP A 147 11.99 -6.79 -0.87
CA ASP A 147 12.73 -6.86 0.36
C ASP A 147 12.07 -7.87 1.33
N PRO A 148 12.80 -8.90 1.78
CA PRO A 148 12.20 -9.99 2.53
C PRO A 148 11.61 -9.51 3.86
N GLU A 149 12.25 -8.54 4.52
CA GLU A 149 11.83 -8.01 5.82
C GLU A 149 10.53 -7.20 5.69
N VAL A 150 10.49 -6.27 4.74
CA VAL A 150 9.29 -5.45 4.45
C VAL A 150 8.08 -6.34 4.17
N ARG A 151 8.25 -7.37 3.34
CA ARG A 151 7.17 -8.28 2.96
C ARG A 151 6.57 -9.01 4.14
N ARG A 152 7.44 -9.60 4.97
CA ARG A 152 7.04 -10.40 6.12
C ARG A 152 6.36 -9.53 7.17
N ARG A 153 6.91 -8.34 7.45
CA ARG A 153 6.26 -7.35 8.34
C ARG A 153 4.89 -6.92 7.82
N ALA A 154 4.75 -6.63 6.53
CA ALA A 154 3.45 -6.24 5.96
C ALA A 154 2.39 -7.36 6.10
N ILE A 155 2.80 -8.62 5.92
CA ILE A 155 1.94 -9.79 6.15
C ILE A 155 1.58 -9.93 7.62
N ASP A 156 2.56 -9.83 8.52
CA ASP A 156 2.33 -9.93 9.96
C ASP A 156 1.28 -8.90 10.41
N ILE A 157 1.41 -7.64 9.95
CA ILE A 157 0.43 -6.57 10.24
C ILE A 157 -0.97 -6.96 9.74
N MET A 158 -1.09 -7.54 8.54
CA MET A 158 -2.40 -7.99 8.03
C MET A 158 -2.95 -9.17 8.83
N GLU A 159 -2.12 -10.10 9.29
CA GLU A 159 -2.60 -11.27 10.04
C GLU A 159 -3.01 -10.92 11.47
N THR A 160 -2.29 -9.98 12.11
CA THR A 160 -2.58 -9.52 13.46
C THR A 160 -3.81 -8.61 13.51
N ASN A 161 -4.04 -7.82 12.47
CA ASN A 161 -5.16 -6.89 12.41
C ASN A 161 -6.34 -7.52 11.65
N HIS A 162 -7.36 -7.99 12.36
CA HIS A 162 -8.58 -8.53 11.76
C HIS A 162 -9.47 -7.43 11.14
N ILE A 163 -9.00 -6.84 10.04
CA ILE A 163 -9.62 -5.68 9.38
C ILE A 163 -10.41 -6.10 8.13
N GLN A 164 -11.54 -5.42 7.90
CA GLN A 164 -12.30 -5.41 6.64
C GLN A 164 -12.41 -3.96 6.10
N GLU A 165 -11.78 -3.69 4.96
CA GLU A 165 -11.75 -2.37 4.29
C GLU A 165 -12.42 -2.44 2.92
N GLY A 166 -13.73 -2.24 2.87
CA GLY A 166 -14.50 -2.41 1.64
C GLY A 166 -14.41 -3.85 1.12
N ILE A 167 -13.82 -4.03 -0.07
CA ILE A 167 -13.56 -5.36 -0.67
C ILE A 167 -12.33 -6.06 -0.08
N TRP A 168 -11.51 -5.36 0.70
CA TRP A 168 -10.29 -5.92 1.28
C TRP A 168 -10.59 -6.63 2.60
N ASN A 169 -10.23 -7.90 2.65
CA ASN A 169 -10.20 -8.67 3.89
C ASN A 169 -8.74 -8.95 4.25
N SER A 170 -8.33 -8.57 5.45
CA SER A 170 -6.97 -8.72 5.97
C SER A 170 -6.41 -10.13 5.84
N LYS A 171 -7.16 -11.15 6.28
CA LYS A 171 -6.76 -12.56 6.21
C LYS A 171 -6.62 -13.04 4.76
N MET A 172 -7.56 -12.69 3.89
CA MET A 172 -7.48 -13.06 2.47
C MET A 172 -6.31 -12.36 1.76
N ALA A 173 -6.10 -11.07 2.02
CA ALA A 173 -4.98 -10.33 1.48
C ALA A 173 -3.63 -10.92 1.92
N ALA A 174 -3.50 -11.31 3.20
CA ALA A 174 -2.31 -11.99 3.71
C ALA A 174 -2.08 -13.35 3.03
N LYS A 175 -3.13 -14.17 2.83
CA LYS A 175 -3.02 -15.45 2.11
C LYS A 175 -2.49 -15.26 0.69
N VAL A 176 -3.07 -14.32 -0.07
CA VAL A 176 -2.63 -14.01 -1.44
C VAL A 176 -1.19 -13.48 -1.45
N ALA A 177 -0.84 -12.60 -0.51
CA ALA A 177 0.51 -12.06 -0.38
C ALA A 177 1.54 -13.16 -0.07
N LYS A 178 1.25 -14.08 0.86
CA LYS A 178 2.10 -15.24 1.14
C LYS A 178 2.33 -16.09 -0.12
N ARG A 179 1.30 -16.26 -0.94
CA ARG A 179 1.44 -17.00 -2.20
C ARG A 179 2.33 -16.26 -3.20
N VAL A 180 2.21 -14.94 -3.33
CA VAL A 180 3.14 -14.13 -4.14
C VAL A 180 4.59 -14.36 -3.68
N ILE A 181 4.85 -14.31 -2.38
CA ILE A 181 6.20 -14.56 -1.82
C ILE A 181 6.67 -15.96 -2.16
N ALA A 182 5.85 -16.99 -1.96
CA ALA A 182 6.23 -18.37 -2.25
C ALA A 182 6.56 -18.60 -3.74
N LEU A 183 5.83 -17.95 -4.65
CA LEU A 183 6.09 -18.02 -6.09
C LEU A 183 7.41 -17.33 -6.48
N GLU A 184 7.72 -16.18 -5.85
CA GLU A 184 8.92 -15.42 -6.19
C GLU A 184 10.20 -15.97 -5.51
N GLU A 185 10.12 -16.32 -4.23
CA GLU A 185 11.28 -16.70 -3.41
C GLU A 185 11.60 -18.20 -3.47
N GLY A 186 10.63 -19.05 -3.84
CA GLY A 186 10.79 -20.50 -3.86
C GLY A 186 11.21 -21.07 -2.50
N GLU A 187 12.16 -22.00 -2.49
CA GLU A 187 12.72 -22.61 -1.27
C GLU A 187 14.04 -21.96 -0.82
N PHE A 188 14.41 -20.82 -1.41
CA PHE A 188 15.71 -20.19 -1.19
C PHE A 188 15.69 -19.19 -0.03
N ILE A 189 16.86 -18.99 0.60
CA ILE A 189 17.03 -17.92 1.59
C ILE A 189 17.28 -16.60 0.85
N VAL A 190 16.25 -15.76 0.77
CA VAL A 190 16.32 -14.42 0.18
C VAL A 190 16.80 -13.41 1.22
N LYS A 191 17.85 -12.64 0.90
CA LYS A 191 18.39 -11.56 1.74
C LYS A 191 18.06 -10.18 1.18
N SER A 192 17.88 -10.08 -0.13
CA SER A 192 17.52 -8.84 -0.81
C SER A 192 16.77 -9.14 -2.11
N SER A 193 16.25 -8.10 -2.74
CA SER A 193 15.57 -8.25 -4.03
C SER A 193 16.45 -8.86 -5.12
N ASN A 194 17.77 -8.68 -5.04
CA ASN A 194 18.72 -9.23 -6.02
C ASN A 194 18.79 -10.76 -6.01
N ASP A 195 18.34 -11.41 -4.94
CA ASP A 195 18.34 -12.88 -4.84
C ASP A 195 17.12 -13.51 -5.55
N ILE A 196 16.13 -12.70 -5.95
CA ILE A 196 14.91 -13.14 -6.63
C ILE A 196 15.07 -13.01 -8.14
N ASP A 197 15.03 -14.14 -8.85
CA ASP A 197 15.09 -14.23 -10.31
C ASP A 197 13.96 -13.38 -10.94
N GLY A 198 14.33 -12.51 -11.89
CA GLY A 198 13.40 -11.70 -12.66
C GLY A 198 12.27 -12.48 -13.32
N LEU A 199 12.51 -13.74 -13.72
CA LEU A 199 11.50 -14.62 -14.33
C LEU A 199 10.46 -15.13 -13.33
N ALA A 200 10.82 -15.25 -12.05
CA ALA A 200 9.95 -15.68 -10.98
C ALA A 200 9.07 -14.53 -10.44
N ARG A 201 9.36 -13.28 -10.82
CA ARG A 201 8.67 -12.09 -10.30
C ARG A 201 7.23 -11.99 -10.81
N VAL A 202 6.28 -11.92 -9.87
CA VAL A 202 4.85 -11.76 -10.15
C VAL A 202 4.59 -10.36 -10.70
N ARG A 203 4.02 -10.33 -11.92
CA ARG A 203 3.64 -9.11 -12.65
C ARG A 203 2.30 -8.58 -12.17
N ARG A 204 1.29 -9.45 -12.16
CA ARG A 204 -0.09 -9.10 -11.78
C ARG A 204 -0.70 -10.18 -10.92
N VAL A 205 -1.60 -9.75 -10.05
CA VAL A 205 -2.48 -10.62 -9.27
C VAL A 205 -3.90 -10.27 -9.69
N ALA A 206 -4.68 -11.27 -10.07
CA ALA A 206 -6.08 -11.13 -10.42
C ALA A 206 -6.89 -11.98 -9.45
N VAL A 207 -7.89 -11.38 -8.79
CA VAL A 207 -8.77 -12.08 -7.85
C VAL A 207 -10.16 -12.10 -8.45
N HIS A 208 -10.73 -13.29 -8.55
CA HIS A 208 -12.11 -13.52 -8.93
C HIS A 208 -12.85 -14.14 -7.74
N ALA A 209 -13.78 -13.39 -7.16
CA ALA A 209 -14.65 -13.91 -6.12
C ALA A 209 -15.81 -14.68 -6.77
N GLY A 210 -16.02 -15.91 -6.31
CA GLY A 210 -17.20 -16.70 -6.66
C GLY A 210 -18.50 -16.09 -6.11
N PRO A 211 -19.66 -16.67 -6.44
CA PRO A 211 -20.95 -16.25 -5.89
C PRO A 211 -20.90 -16.14 -4.36
N GLU A 212 -21.43 -15.03 -3.81
CA GLU A 212 -21.45 -14.75 -2.37
C GLU A 212 -20.06 -14.75 -1.69
N VAL A 213 -18.98 -14.66 -2.47
CA VAL A 213 -17.58 -14.75 -1.99
C VAL A 213 -17.31 -16.09 -1.27
N ALA A 214 -18.00 -17.16 -1.67
CA ALA A 214 -17.82 -18.49 -1.10
C ALA A 214 -16.41 -19.07 -1.35
N TYR A 215 -15.74 -18.64 -2.42
CA TYR A 215 -14.35 -18.98 -2.74
C TYR A 215 -13.68 -17.82 -3.49
N LEU A 216 -12.34 -17.80 -3.47
CA LEU A 216 -11.53 -16.86 -4.25
C LEU A 216 -10.66 -17.63 -5.25
N ASN A 217 -10.91 -17.44 -6.54
CA ASN A 217 -10.00 -17.88 -7.59
C ASN A 217 -8.95 -16.78 -7.81
N VAL A 218 -7.68 -17.10 -7.57
CA VAL A 218 -6.59 -16.14 -7.68
C VAL A 218 -5.63 -16.58 -8.79
N GLY A 219 -5.40 -15.65 -9.72
CA GLY A 219 -4.42 -15.77 -10.78
C GLY A 219 -3.18 -14.93 -10.50
N TYR A 220 -2.01 -15.51 -10.73
CA TYR A 220 -0.70 -14.87 -10.64
C TYR A 220 -0.04 -14.88 -12.03
N GLU A 221 0.22 -13.71 -12.59
CA GLU A 221 0.90 -13.57 -13.87
C GLU A 221 2.42 -13.54 -13.66
N LEU A 222 3.12 -14.56 -14.16
CA LEU A 222 4.57 -14.68 -14.20
C LEU A 222 5.09 -14.41 -15.62
N HIS A 223 6.41 -14.43 -15.82
CA HIS A 223 6.99 -14.35 -17.16
C HIS A 223 6.54 -15.51 -18.07
N CYS A 224 6.34 -16.71 -17.50
CA CYS A 224 5.95 -17.92 -18.24
C CYS A 224 4.43 -18.06 -18.49
N GLY A 225 3.61 -17.15 -17.96
CA GLY A 225 2.15 -17.19 -18.10
C GLY A 225 1.41 -17.08 -16.76
N TRP A 226 0.13 -17.45 -16.77
CA TRP A 226 -0.73 -17.40 -15.60
C TRP A 226 -0.70 -18.72 -14.81
N VAL A 227 -0.56 -18.60 -13.49
CA VAL A 227 -0.82 -19.69 -12.53
C VAL A 227 -2.14 -19.36 -11.83
N GLN A 228 -3.08 -20.31 -11.81
CA GLN A 228 -4.40 -20.12 -11.18
C GLN A 228 -4.58 -21.12 -10.04
N GLU A 229 -5.11 -20.64 -8.92
CA GLU A 229 -5.34 -21.43 -7.71
C GLU A 229 -6.65 -20.98 -7.05
N GLU A 230 -7.35 -21.93 -6.44
CA GLU A 230 -8.48 -21.66 -5.56
C GLU A 230 -7.95 -21.47 -4.13
N LEU A 231 -8.35 -20.38 -3.47
CA LEU A 231 -8.05 -20.14 -2.07
C LEU A 231 -9.32 -20.30 -1.24
N ASP A 232 -9.31 -21.30 -0.36
CA ASP A 232 -10.23 -21.47 0.78
C ASP A 232 -9.92 -20.48 1.90
#